data_AF-A0A534BGB2-F1
#
_entry.id   AF-A0A534BGB2-F1
#
_cell.length_a   1.000
_cell.length_b   1.000
_cell.length_c   1.000
_cell.angle_alpha   90.00
_cell.angle_beta   90.00
_cell.angle_gamma   90.00
#
_symmetry.space_group_name_H-M   'P 1'
#
loop_
_entity.id
_entity.type
_entity.pdbx_description
1 polymer ?
#
loop_
_entity_poly.entity_id
_entity_poly.type
_entity_poly.pdbx_seq_one_letter_code
_entity_poly.pdbx_strand_id
1 'polypeptide(L)'
;MLLLWIILFAAFGGIASAAFAVAFLWVPEERSARILPHCVSFATGALLGAALLALLPEAIEGAGTAGAHDIGLALVLGLGIFFVIEKLVLWWHAHSQDEDSG
;
A
#
# COMPACT_ATOMS: atom_id res chain seq x y z
N MET A 1 -11.79 29.66 17.18
CA MET A 1 -11.40 28.47 17.98
C MET A 1 -10.95 27.29 17.12
N LEU A 2 -11.52 27.11 15.91
CA LEU A 2 -11.12 26.05 14.96
C LEU A 2 -9.68 26.20 14.42
N LEU A 3 -9.22 27.43 14.18
CA LEU A 3 -7.86 27.74 13.73
C LEU A 3 -6.78 27.31 14.73
N LEU A 4 -7.02 27.52 16.03
CA LEU A 4 -6.09 27.12 17.09
C LEU A 4 -5.94 25.59 17.14
N TRP A 5 -7.05 24.87 16.92
CA TRP A 5 -7.07 23.42 16.85
C TRP A 5 -6.28 22.90 15.64
N ILE A 6 -6.48 23.48 14.45
CA ILE A 6 -5.69 23.12 13.25
C ILE A 6 -4.19 23.33 13.50
N ILE A 7 -3.81 24.47 14.07
CA ILE A 7 -2.40 24.79 14.35
C ILE A 7 -1.81 23.79 15.36
N LEU A 8 -2.56 23.42 16.40
CA LEU A 8 -2.11 22.44 17.40
C LEU A 8 -1.92 21.05 16.77
N PHE A 9 -2.87 20.59 15.95
CA PHE A 9 -2.76 19.33 15.22
C PHE A 9 -1.62 19.35 14.20
N ALA A 10 -1.44 20.45 13.48
CA ALA A 10 -0.35 20.61 12.52
C ALA A 10 1.02 20.63 13.22
N ALA A 11 1.13 21.33 14.35
CA ALA A 11 2.35 21.35 15.16
C ALA A 11 2.66 19.97 15.73
N PHE A 12 1.65 19.28 16.27
CA PHE A 12 1.80 17.92 16.78
C PHE A 12 2.21 16.94 15.68
N GLY A 13 1.55 16.99 14.52
CA GLY A 13 1.90 16.20 13.34
C GLY A 13 3.31 16.49 12.83
N GLY A 14 3.72 17.77 12.83
CA GLY A 14 5.07 18.19 12.46
C GLY A 14 6.14 17.66 13.41
N ILE A 15 5.92 17.77 14.72
CA ILE A 15 6.82 17.22 15.75
C ILE A 15 6.91 15.69 15.62
N ALA A 16 5.77 15.02 15.43
CA ALA A 16 5.73 13.56 15.25
C ALA A 16 6.48 13.13 13.98
N SER A 17 6.31 13.84 12.86
CA SER A 17 7.04 13.58 11.61
C SER A 17 8.54 13.80 11.77
N ALA A 18 8.95 14.88 12.46
CA ALA A 18 10.36 15.15 12.73
C ALA A 18 10.98 14.08 13.64
N ALA A 19 10.25 13.63 14.66
CA ALA A 19 10.68 12.53 15.52
C ALA A 19 10.84 11.21 14.73
N PHE A 20 9.91 10.91 13.82
CA PHE A 20 10.00 9.77 12.90
C PHE A 20 11.23 9.87 12.00
N ALA A 21 11.51 11.05 11.44
CA ALA A 21 12.66 11.27 10.58
C ALA A 21 13.99 11.08 11.33
N VAL A 22 14.10 11.57 12.58
CA VAL A 22 15.29 11.37 13.42
C VAL A 22 15.46 9.90 13.81
N ALA A 23 14.37 9.22 14.18
CA ALA A 23 14.40 7.79 14.44
C ALA A 23 14.85 7.00 13.20
N PHE A 24 14.35 7.36 12.01
CA PHE A 24 14.71 6.74 10.75
C PHE A 24 16.17 7.03 10.34
N LEU A 25 16.68 8.24 10.62
CA LEU A 25 18.09 8.58 10.41
C LEU A 25 19.04 7.76 11.30
N TRP A 26 18.55 7.31 12.47
CA TRP A 26 19.28 6.42 13.37
C TRP A 26 19.21 4.94 12.94
N VAL A 27 18.35 4.59 11.98
CA VAL A 27 18.22 3.23 11.46
C VAL A 27 19.24 3.04 10.32
N PRO A 28 20.22 2.14 10.46
CA PRO A 28 21.17 1.84 9.39
C PRO A 28 20.46 1.20 8.18
N GLU A 29 20.92 1.50 6.95
CA GLU A 29 20.33 1.05 5.68
C GLU A 29 20.06 -0.47 5.60
N GLU A 30 20.90 -1.28 6.23
CA GLU A 30 20.74 -2.75 6.27
C GLU A 30 19.42 -3.20 6.93
N ARG A 31 18.88 -2.40 7.85
CA ARG A 31 17.61 -2.72 8.53
C ARG A 31 16.41 -2.30 7.70
N SER A 32 16.52 -1.23 6.91
CA SER A 32 15.48 -0.76 6.00
C SER A 32 15.13 -1.82 4.95
N ALA A 33 16.12 -2.53 4.41
CA ALA A 33 15.90 -3.64 3.47
C ALA A 33 15.06 -4.79 4.07
N ARG A 34 15.15 -5.02 5.39
CA ARG A 34 14.38 -6.08 6.08
C ARG A 34 13.00 -5.61 6.56
N ILE A 35 12.86 -4.32 6.87
CA ILE A 35 11.59 -3.72 7.36
C ILE A 35 10.65 -3.38 6.20
N LEU A 36 11.19 -2.97 5.04
CA LEU A 36 10.44 -2.68 3.82
C LEU A 36 9.38 -3.75 3.48
N PRO A 37 9.72 -5.04 3.37
CA PRO A 37 8.73 -6.06 3.04
C PRO A 37 7.64 -6.21 4.11
N HIS A 38 7.95 -5.97 5.39
CA HIS A 38 6.95 -5.97 6.47
C HIS A 38 6.01 -4.77 6.41
N CYS A 39 6.54 -3.56 6.14
CA CYS A 39 5.72 -2.36 5.96
C CYS A 39 4.84 -2.45 4.71
N VAL A 40 5.37 -3.01 3.61
CA VAL A 40 4.59 -3.28 2.40
C VAL A 40 3.49 -4.29 2.70
N SER A 41 3.79 -5.40 3.38
CA SER A 41 2.78 -6.38 3.81
C SER A 41 1.69 -5.74 4.69
N PHE A 42 2.07 -4.89 5.65
CA PHE A 42 1.13 -4.16 6.49
C PHE A 42 0.24 -3.20 5.68
N ALA A 43 0.84 -2.39 4.79
CA ALA A 43 0.12 -1.45 3.95
C ALA A 43 -0.85 -2.17 3.00
N THR A 44 -0.39 -3.25 2.34
CA THR A 44 -1.25 -4.08 1.49
C THR A 44 -2.40 -4.69 2.30
N GLY A 45 -2.15 -5.15 3.52
CA GLY A 45 -3.20 -5.63 4.43
C GLY A 45 -4.22 -4.55 4.84
N ALA A 46 -3.76 -3.34 5.18
CA ALA A 46 -4.63 -2.22 5.53
C ALA A 46 -5.46 -1.73 4.33
N LEU A 47 -4.86 -1.65 3.14
CA LEU A 47 -5.55 -1.28 1.90
C LEU A 47 -6.56 -2.35 1.50
N LEU A 48 -6.21 -3.63 1.59
CA LEU A 48 -7.13 -4.73 1.33
C LEU A 48 -8.29 -4.73 2.34
N GLY A 49 -8.00 -4.47 3.62
CA GLY A 49 -9.01 -4.30 4.65
C GLY A 49 -9.97 -3.15 4.35
N ALA A 50 -9.45 -1.97 4.01
CA ALA A 50 -10.28 -0.83 3.61
C ALA A 50 -11.09 -1.12 2.35
N ALA A 51 -10.48 -1.78 1.36
CA ALA A 51 -11.15 -2.14 0.12
C ALA A 51 -12.31 -3.13 0.36
N LEU A 52 -12.12 -4.15 1.20
CA LEU A 52 -13.11 -5.22 1.42
C LEU A 52 -14.17 -4.86 2.48
N LEU A 53 -13.79 -4.16 3.55
CA LEU A 53 -14.70 -3.86 4.68
C LEU A 53 -15.43 -2.52 4.51
N ALA A 54 -14.84 -1.55 3.80
CA ALA A 54 -15.45 -0.24 3.60
C ALA A 54 -15.92 -0.07 2.15
N LEU A 55 -15.02 -0.17 1.16
CA LEU A 55 -15.37 0.17 -0.22
C LEU A 55 -16.26 -0.86 -0.91
N LEU A 56 -16.04 -2.16 -0.67
CA LEU A 56 -16.81 -3.23 -1.30
C LEU A 56 -18.30 -3.27 -0.87
N PRO A 57 -18.65 -3.22 0.43
CA PRO A 57 -20.06 -3.16 0.83
C PRO A 57 -20.74 -1.88 0.34
N GLU A 58 -20.05 -0.73 0.44
CA GLU A 58 -20.58 0.56 -0.04
C GLU A 58 -20.87 0.54 -1.55
N ALA A 59 -19.99 -0.06 -2.34
CA ALA A 59 -20.17 -0.20 -3.79
C ALA A 59 -21.36 -1.11 -4.12
N ILE A 60 -21.53 -2.23 -3.41
CA ILE A 60 -22.65 -3.16 -3.63
C ILE A 60 -23.98 -2.53 -3.21
N GLU A 61 -24.00 -1.79 -2.09
CA GLU A 61 -25.19 -1.04 -1.65
C GLU A 61 -25.55 0.06 -2.66
N GLY A 62 -24.56 0.79 -3.19
CA GLY A 62 -24.77 1.85 -4.17
C GLY A 62 -25.20 1.35 -5.56
N ALA A 63 -24.76 0.17 -5.99
CA ALA A 63 -25.06 -0.39 -7.31
C ALA A 63 -26.26 -1.37 -7.33
N GLY A 64 -26.71 -1.83 -6.16
CA GLY A 64 -27.79 -2.81 -6.02
C GLY A 64 -27.41 -4.24 -6.46
N THR A 65 -28.34 -5.19 -6.31
CA THR A 65 -28.10 -6.63 -6.57
C THR A 65 -27.72 -6.94 -8.03
N ALA A 66 -28.10 -6.09 -8.98
CA ALA A 66 -27.74 -6.24 -10.39
C ALA A 66 -26.29 -5.79 -10.68
N GLY A 67 -25.76 -4.79 -9.96
CA GLY A 67 -24.41 -4.26 -10.15
C GLY A 67 -23.32 -4.99 -9.34
N ALA A 68 -23.70 -5.86 -8.40
CA ALA A 68 -22.76 -6.65 -7.61
C ALA A 68 -21.87 -7.56 -8.47
N HIS A 69 -22.38 -8.06 -9.60
CA HIS A 69 -21.60 -8.87 -10.54
C HIS A 69 -20.48 -8.06 -11.20
N ASP A 70 -20.79 -6.83 -11.64
CA ASP A 70 -19.80 -5.94 -12.28
C ASP A 70 -18.72 -5.49 -11.30
N ILE A 71 -19.07 -5.25 -10.04
CA ILE A 71 -18.09 -4.91 -8.98
C ILE A 71 -17.17 -6.10 -8.71
N GLY A 72 -17.72 -7.31 -8.61
CA GLY A 72 -16.92 -8.53 -8.47
C GLY A 72 -15.98 -8.75 -9.65
N LEU A 73 -16.48 -8.53 -10.88
CA LEU A 73 -15.68 -8.60 -12.11
C LEU A 73 -14.54 -7.58 -12.08
N ALA A 74 -14.81 -6.32 -11.72
CA ALA A 74 -13.81 -5.28 -11.60
C ALA A 74 -12.73 -5.62 -10.56
N LEU A 75 -13.12 -6.23 -9.43
CA LEU A 75 -12.21 -6.68 -8.38
C LEU A 75 -11.26 -7.79 -8.89
N VAL A 76 -11.82 -8.81 -9.55
CA VAL A 76 -11.05 -9.92 -10.14
C VAL A 76 -10.14 -9.42 -11.25
N LEU A 77 -10.62 -8.51 -12.09
CA LEU A 77 -9.85 -7.93 -13.19
C LEU A 77 -8.68 -7.09 -12.66
N GLY A 78 -8.91 -6.28 -11.62
CA GLY A 78 -7.85 -5.53 -10.94
C GLY A 78 -6.78 -6.44 -10.31
N LEU A 79 -7.20 -7.50 -9.62
CA LEU A 79 -6.29 -8.49 -9.04
C LEU A 79 -5.53 -9.26 -10.13
N GLY A 80 -6.19 -9.61 -11.23
CA GLY A 80 -5.58 -10.27 -12.38
C GLY A 80 -4.51 -9.42 -13.05
N ILE A 81 -4.78 -8.12 -13.28
CA ILE A 81 -3.79 -7.18 -13.81
C ILE A 81 -2.58 -7.07 -12.89
N PHE A 82 -2.81 -6.94 -11.57
CA PHE A 82 -1.73 -6.88 -10.59
C PHE A 82 -0.84 -8.13 -10.64
N PHE A 83 -1.45 -9.31 -10.73
CA PHE A 83 -0.74 -10.58 -10.86
C PHE A 83 0.11 -10.66 -12.14
N VAL A 84 -0.41 -10.17 -13.27
CA VAL A 84 0.37 -10.10 -14.52
C VAL A 84 1.56 -9.17 -14.37
N ILE A 85 1.38 -7.99 -13.75
CA ILE A 85 2.47 -7.03 -13.49
C ILE A 85 3.54 -7.67 -12.60
N GLU A 86 3.17 -8.36 -11.53
CA GLU A 86 4.10 -9.07 -10.66
C GLU A 86 4.94 -10.10 -11.43
N LYS A 87 4.28 -10.91 -12.28
CA LYS A 87 4.98 -11.90 -13.13
C LYS A 87 5.94 -11.26 -14.13
N LEU A 88 5.59 -10.11 -14.71
CA LEU A 88 6.47 -9.35 -15.60
C LEU A 88 7.67 -8.75 -14.87
N VAL A 89 7.48 -8.25 -13.65
CA VAL A 89 8.56 -7.72 -12.80
C VAL A 89 9.53 -8.82 -12.39
N LEU A 90 9.03 -9.99 -11.99
CA LEU A 90 9.85 -11.16 -11.64
C LEU A 90 10.61 -11.70 -12.86
N TRP A 91 9.98 -11.69 -14.04
CA TRP A 91 10.62 -12.08 -15.29
C TRP A 91 11.80 -11.15 -15.64
N TRP A 92 11.66 -9.83 -15.42
CA TRP A 92 12.77 -8.89 -15.63
C TRP A 92 13.92 -9.15 -14.65
N HIS A 93 13.65 -9.37 -13.36
CA HIS A 93 14.70 -9.69 -12.38
C HIS A 93 15.39 -11.05 -12.60
N ALA A 94 14.71 -12.01 -13.24
CA ALA A 94 15.32 -13.29 -13.61
C ALA A 94 16.37 -13.12 -14.72
N HIS A 95 16.27 -12.07 -15.55
CA HIS A 95 17.19 -11.87 -16.67
C HIS A 95 18.52 -11.20 -16.27
N SER A 96 18.64 -10.65 -15.05
CA SER A 96 19.87 -10.00 -14.57
C SER A 96 20.81 -10.92 -13.78
N GLN A 97 20.50 -12.22 -13.63
CA GLN A 97 21.35 -13.18 -12.90
C GLN A 97 22.13 -14.14 -13.82
N ASP A 98 21.94 -14.06 -15.13
CA ASP A 98 22.51 -15.05 -16.07
C ASP A 98 23.75 -14.55 -16.84
N GLU A 99 24.27 -13.34 -16.59
CA GLU A 99 25.41 -12.76 -17.35
C GLU A 99 26.70 -12.55 -16.53
N ASP A 100 27.01 -13.38 -15.54
CA ASP A 100 28.35 -13.31 -14.88
C ASP A 100 28.96 -14.70 -14.61
N SER A 101 28.87 -15.58 -15.62
CA SER A 101 29.66 -16.82 -15.70
C SER A 101 30.26 -16.99 -17.10
N GLY A 102 31.28 -16.18 -17.39
CA GLY A 102 32.16 -16.28 -18.55
C GLY A 102 33.56 -15.81 -18.22
#